data_AF-A0A4P5VL46-F1
#
_entry.id   AF-A0A4P5VL46-F1
#
_cell.length_a   1.000
_cell.length_b   1.000
_cell.length_c   1.000
_cell.angle_alpha   90.00
_cell.angle_beta   90.00
_cell.angle_gamma   90.00
#
_symmetry.space_group_name_H-M   'P 1'
#
loop_
_entity.id
_entity.type
_entity.pdbx_description
1 polymer ?
#
loop_
_entity_poly.entity_id
_entity_poly.type
_entity_poly.pdbx_seq_one_letter_code
_entity_poly.pdbx_strand_id
1 'polypeptide(L)'
;MSPPVRVIEPAGLLDAASGHALRGEVIQAIATGSTSIVIDMKGLTFMDSSGFGALVMALKKAREAGCRLVLQDLNPQVRLVLELTGTDRVFEIVASGSESAS
;
A
#
# COMPACT_ATOMS: atom_id res chain seq x y z
N MET A 1 17.52 17.16 -1.96
CA MET A 1 16.08 17.31 -1.66
C MET A 1 15.51 15.91 -1.73
N SER A 2 15.06 15.34 -0.61
CA SER A 2 14.43 14.01 -0.65
C SER A 2 13.15 14.10 -1.47
N PRO A 3 12.85 13.11 -2.32
CA PRO A 3 11.61 13.12 -3.08
C PRO A 3 10.38 13.22 -2.16
N PRO A 4 9.28 13.84 -2.61
CA PRO A 4 8.05 13.91 -1.83
C PRO A 4 7.47 12.51 -1.61
N VAL A 5 7.44 12.09 -0.34
CA VAL A 5 6.82 10.83 0.10
C VAL A 5 5.41 11.12 0.59
N ARG A 6 4.43 10.37 0.11
CA ARG A 6 3.05 10.38 0.63
C ARG A 6 2.83 9.16 1.52
N VAL A 7 2.31 9.38 2.73
CA VAL A 7 1.84 8.30 3.61
C VAL A 7 0.31 8.24 3.54
N ILE A 8 -0.24 7.04 3.39
CA ILE A 8 -1.69 6.76 3.42
C ILE A 8 -1.94 5.73 4.52
N GLU A 9 -2.86 6.01 5.43
CA GLU A 9 -3.06 5.23 6.66
C GLU A 9 -4.49 4.68 6.71
N PRO A 10 -4.83 3.66 5.89
CA PRO A 10 -6.15 3.05 5.95
C PRO A 10 -6.39 2.40 7.32
N ALA A 11 -7.61 2.53 7.84
CA ALA A 11 -7.98 2.02 9.15
C ALA A 11 -9.25 1.17 9.12
N GLY A 12 -9.32 0.18 10.01
CA GLY A 12 -10.44 -0.75 10.10
C GLY A 12 -10.48 -1.74 8.94
N LEU A 13 -11.53 -1.68 8.13
CA LEU A 13 -11.79 -2.65 7.06
C LEU A 13 -11.24 -2.16 5.72
N LEU A 14 -10.44 -3.00 5.05
CA LEU A 14 -10.15 -2.83 3.64
C LEU A 14 -11.09 -3.69 2.79
N ASP A 15 -12.11 -3.06 2.23
CA ASP A 15 -13.15 -3.65 1.40
C ASP A 15 -13.24 -2.92 0.04
N ALA A 16 -14.31 -3.15 -0.72
CA ALA A 16 -14.52 -2.48 -2.00
C ALA A 16 -14.60 -0.95 -1.90
N ALA A 17 -15.20 -0.42 -0.83
CA ALA A 17 -15.43 1.01 -0.64
C ALA A 17 -14.13 1.71 -0.19
N SER A 18 -13.51 1.23 0.89
CA SER A 18 -12.23 1.79 1.36
C SER A 18 -11.09 1.51 0.37
N GLY A 19 -11.15 0.40 -0.36
CA GLY A 19 -10.23 0.12 -1.47
C GLY A 19 -10.43 1.07 -2.66
N HIS A 20 -11.63 1.59 -2.91
CA HIS A 20 -11.83 2.66 -3.89
C HIS A 20 -11.18 3.97 -3.42
N ALA A 21 -11.38 4.33 -2.15
CA ALA A 21 -10.77 5.51 -1.56
C ALA A 21 -9.23 5.46 -1.60
N LEU A 22 -8.64 4.33 -1.18
CA LEU A 22 -7.19 4.09 -1.19
C LEU A 22 -6.60 4.30 -2.60
N ARG A 23 -7.26 3.75 -3.63
CA ARG A 23 -6.83 3.94 -5.03
C ARG A 23 -6.91 5.40 -5.45
N GLY A 24 -7.96 6.11 -5.04
CA GLY A 24 -8.11 7.54 -5.27
C GLY A 24 -6.93 8.32 -4.69
N GLU A 25 -6.57 8.05 -3.44
CA GLU A 25 -5.44 8.70 -2.77
C GLU A 25 -4.10 8.40 -3.46
N VAL A 26 -3.87 7.17 -3.89
CA VAL A 26 -2.66 6.79 -4.65
C VAL A 26 -2.58 7.56 -5.96
N ILE A 27 -3.68 7.63 -6.72
CA ILE A 27 -3.74 8.36 -7.99
C ILE A 27 -3.50 9.86 -7.76
N GLN A 28 -4.10 10.44 -6.72
CA GLN A 28 -3.89 11.84 -6.36
C GLN A 28 -2.42 12.10 -5.98
N ALA A 29 -1.82 11.25 -5.16
CA ALA A 29 -0.41 11.37 -4.78
C ALA A 29 0.51 11.39 -6.01
N ILE A 30 0.30 10.44 -6.94
CA ILE A 30 1.01 10.38 -8.22
C ILE A 30 0.81 11.68 -9.01
N ALA A 31 -0.44 12.15 -9.15
CA ALA A 31 -0.76 13.37 -9.89
C ALA A 31 -0.11 14.62 -9.29
N THR A 32 0.08 14.65 -7.96
CA THR A 32 0.76 15.74 -7.24
C THR A 32 2.30 15.62 -7.26
N GLY A 33 2.85 14.60 -7.93
CA GLY A 33 4.29 14.44 -8.11
C GLY A 33 5.01 13.62 -7.04
N SER A 34 4.28 12.88 -6.20
CA SER A 34 4.90 11.92 -5.28
C SER A 34 5.63 10.83 -6.06
N THR A 35 6.92 10.62 -5.78
CA THR A 35 7.70 9.52 -6.39
C THR A 35 7.77 8.29 -5.48
N SER A 36 7.27 8.41 -4.24
CA SER A 36 7.15 7.29 -3.31
C SER A 36 5.86 7.44 -2.48
N ILE A 37 5.16 6.32 -2.29
CA ILE A 37 3.95 6.20 -1.50
C ILE A 37 4.16 5.07 -0.48
N VAL A 38 3.85 5.36 0.77
CA VAL A 38 3.83 4.39 1.86
C VAL A 38 2.39 4.17 2.28
N ILE A 39 1.95 2.93 2.32
CA ILE A 39 0.66 2.55 2.89
C ILE A 39 0.92 1.94 4.26
N ASP A 40 0.57 2.65 5.32
CA ASP A 40 0.67 2.15 6.69
C ASP A 40 -0.53 1.27 7.00
N MET A 41 -0.27 -0.02 7.16
CA MET A 41 -1.29 -1.05 7.32
C MET A 41 -1.61 -1.33 8.79
N LYS A 42 -0.98 -0.62 9.74
CA LYS A 42 -1.16 -0.80 11.19
C LYS A 42 -2.59 -0.54 11.64
N GLY A 43 -3.27 0.40 10.99
CA GLY A 43 -4.66 0.76 11.30
C GLY A 43 -5.69 -0.28 10.83
N LEU A 44 -5.31 -1.18 9.92
CA LEU A 44 -6.23 -2.18 9.39
C LEU A 44 -6.45 -3.31 10.38
N THR A 45 -7.71 -3.73 10.51
CA THR A 45 -8.12 -4.88 11.30
C THR A 45 -8.52 -6.08 10.44
N PHE A 46 -8.94 -5.86 9.19
CA PHE A 46 -9.35 -6.92 8.28
C PHE A 46 -9.29 -6.47 6.80
N MET A 47 -9.12 -7.43 5.89
CA MET A 47 -9.11 -7.22 4.44
C MET A 47 -9.84 -8.36 3.73
N ASP A 48 -10.79 -8.04 2.85
CA ASP A 48 -11.44 -9.02 1.99
C ASP A 48 -10.78 -9.11 0.60
N SER A 49 -11.32 -9.95 -0.27
CA SER A 49 -10.82 -10.12 -1.64
C SER A 49 -10.92 -8.85 -2.50
N SER A 50 -11.91 -7.99 -2.24
CA SER A 50 -12.10 -6.74 -2.95
C SER A 50 -11.08 -5.69 -2.52
N GLY A 51 -10.80 -5.60 -1.22
CA GLY A 51 -9.74 -4.78 -0.65
C GLY A 51 -8.36 -5.19 -1.14
N PHE A 52 -8.08 -6.50 -1.17
CA PHE A 52 -6.86 -7.05 -1.74
C PHE A 52 -6.72 -6.70 -3.23
N GLY A 53 -7.78 -6.89 -4.02
CA GLY A 53 -7.79 -6.51 -5.43
C GLY A 53 -7.53 -5.01 -5.64
N ALA A 54 -8.07 -4.15 -4.77
CA ALA A 54 -7.80 -2.72 -4.81
C ALA A 54 -6.33 -2.39 -4.52
N LEU A 55 -5.70 -3.09 -3.57
CA LEU A 55 -4.28 -2.92 -3.24
C LEU A 55 -3.37 -3.33 -4.41
N VAL A 56 -3.67 -4.45 -5.07
CA VAL A 56 -2.94 -4.90 -6.28
C VAL A 56 -3.06 -3.86 -7.40
N MET A 57 -4.25 -3.29 -7.58
CA MET A 57 -4.47 -2.24 -8.59
C MET A 57 -3.73 -0.94 -8.25
N ALA A 58 -3.65 -0.57 -6.97
CA ALA A 58 -2.86 0.57 -6.52
C ALA A 58 -1.36 0.39 -6.83
N LEU A 59 -0.80 -0.79 -6.53
CA LEU A 59 0.58 -1.12 -6.89
C LEU A 59 0.82 -1.04 -8.40
N LYS A 60 -0.09 -1.58 -9.20
CA LYS A 60 -0.01 -1.51 -10.66
C LYS A 60 0.04 -0.05 -11.14
N LYS A 61 -0.82 0.81 -10.60
CA LYS A 61 -0.87 2.24 -10.95
C LYS A 61 0.40 2.98 -10.56
N ALA A 62 0.94 2.71 -9.36
CA ALA A 62 2.20 3.29 -8.93
C ALA A 62 3.35 2.89 -9.87
N ARG A 63 3.46 1.61 -10.23
CA ARG A 63 4.46 1.10 -11.18
C ARG A 63 4.34 1.72 -12.57
N GLU A 64 3.12 1.82 -13.11
CA GLU A 64 2.85 2.47 -14.40
C GLU A 64 3.34 3.93 -14.43
N ALA A 65 3.29 4.61 -13.29
CA ALA A 65 3.74 5.99 -13.13
C ALA A 65 5.22 6.14 -12.71
N GLY A 66 5.96 5.04 -12.55
CA GLY A 66 7.33 5.07 -12.01
C GLY A 66 7.39 5.51 -10.53
N CYS A 67 6.28 5.46 -9.81
CA CYS A 67 6.18 5.78 -8.40
C CYS A 67 6.41 4.51 -7.56
N ARG A 68 7.27 4.59 -6.55
CA ARG A 68 7.50 3.49 -5.60
C ARG A 68 6.31 3.38 -4.65
N LEU A 69 5.80 2.17 -4.43
CA LEU A 69 4.73 1.92 -3.46
C LEU A 69 5.18 0.84 -2.48
N VAL A 70 5.12 1.16 -1.20
CA VAL A 70 5.58 0.32 -0.09
C VAL A 70 4.44 0.07 0.87
N LEU A 71 4.31 -1.17 1.34
CA LEU A 71 3.45 -1.51 2.47
C LEU A 71 4.28 -1.47 3.75
N GLN A 72 3.81 -0.71 4.73
CA GLN A 72 4.43 -0.60 6.03
C GLN A 72 3.56 -1.26 7.10
N ASP A 73 4.19 -1.91 8.08
CA ASP A 73 3.55 -2.42 9.30
C ASP A 73 2.32 -3.29 9.03
N LEU A 74 2.50 -4.30 8.16
CA LEU A 74 1.46 -5.31 7.91
C LEU A 74 1.00 -5.96 9.21
N ASN A 75 -0.31 -5.94 9.44
CA ASN A 75 -0.89 -6.79 10.47
C ASN A 75 -0.78 -8.29 10.05
N PRO A 76 -0.83 -9.24 11.02
CA PRO A 76 -0.67 -10.67 10.74
C PRO A 76 -1.69 -11.24 9.75
N GLN A 77 -2.93 -10.74 9.75
CA GLN A 77 -3.98 -11.23 8.85
C GLN A 77 -3.70 -10.83 7.39
N VAL A 78 -3.33 -9.57 7.16
CA VAL A 78 -2.96 -9.07 5.83
C VAL A 78 -1.72 -9.80 5.33
N ARG A 79 -0.70 -9.98 6.19
CA ARG A 79 0.49 -10.76 5.84
C ARG A 79 0.12 -12.17 5.37
N LEU A 80 -0.74 -12.87 6.11
CA LEU A 80 -1.19 -14.22 5.74
C LEU A 80 -1.90 -14.21 4.38
N VAL A 81 -2.75 -13.22 4.09
CA VAL A 81 -3.39 -13.09 2.78
C VAL A 81 -2.36 -12.90 1.65
N LEU A 82 -1.34 -12.07 1.85
CA LEU A 82 -0.27 -11.89 0.85
C LEU A 82 0.52 -13.18 0.61
N GLU A 83 0.84 -13.92 1.68
CA GLU A 83 1.57 -15.18 1.61
C GLU A 83 0.75 -16.28 0.92
N LEU A 84 -0.54 -16.43 1.28
CA LEU A 84 -1.44 -17.42 0.67
C LEU A 84 -1.70 -17.15 -0.81
N THR A 85 -1.68 -15.89 -1.23
CA THR A 85 -1.86 -15.48 -2.63
C THR A 85 -0.53 -15.43 -3.41
N GLY A 86 0.60 -15.66 -2.75
CA GLY A 86 1.95 -15.56 -3.35
C GLY A 86 2.31 -14.14 -3.81
N THR A 87 1.68 -13.12 -3.21
CA THR A 87 1.91 -11.71 -3.55
C THR A 87 2.82 -10.99 -2.57
N ASP A 88 3.23 -11.65 -1.49
CA ASP A 88 4.27 -11.20 -0.55
C ASP A 88 5.56 -10.76 -1.26
N ARG A 89 5.92 -11.44 -2.36
CA ARG A 89 7.10 -11.10 -3.19
C ARG A 89 6.86 -10.00 -4.21
N VAL A 90 5.60 -9.64 -4.43
CA VAL A 90 5.20 -8.62 -5.41
C VAL A 90 5.20 -7.25 -4.75
N PHE A 91 4.83 -7.18 -3.47
CA PHE A 91 4.88 -5.94 -2.70
C PHE A 91 6.26 -5.74 -2.06
N GLU A 92 6.68 -4.48 -2.00
CA GLU A 92 7.74 -4.09 -1.10
C GLU A 92 7.14 -3.87 0.30
N ILE A 93 7.67 -4.59 1.30
CA ILE A 93 7.10 -4.62 2.65
C ILE A 93 8.19 -4.21 3.65
N VAL A 94 7.91 -3.19 4.48
CA VAL A 94 8.81 -2.66 5.51
C VAL A 94 8.12 -2.61 6.88
N ALA A 95 8.90 -2.50 7.94
CA ALA A 95 8.40 -2.25 9.29
C ALA A 95 8.70 -0.81 9.72
N SER A 96 7.86 -0.21 10.57
CA SER A 96 8.16 1.05 11.28
C SER A 96 9.45 0.87 12.07
N GLY A 97 10.55 1.42 11.56
CA GLY A 97 11.88 1.32 12.17
C GLY A 97 12.87 0.43 11.43
N SER A 98 12.46 -0.27 10.36
CA SER A 98 13.42 -0.79 9.39
C SER A 98 13.83 0.36 8.48
N GLU A 99 14.95 1.02 8.81
CA GLU A 99 15.64 1.91 7.88
C GLU A 99 16.09 1.07 6.67
N SER A 100 15.24 0.92 5.67
CA SER A 100 15.67 0.51 4.33
C SER A 100 16.32 1.73 3.68
N ALA A 101 17.49 2.09 4.21
CA ALA A 101 18.47 2.90 3.52
C ALA A 101 19.10 2.02 2.44
N SER A 102 18.71 2.21 1.18
CA SER A 102 19.49 1.90 -0.02
C SER A 102 18.88 2.61 -1.21
#